data_AF-A0A5B2VB04-F1
#
_entry.id   AF-A0A5B2VB04-F1
#
_cell.length_a   1.000
_cell.length_b   1.000
_cell.length_c   1.000
_cell.angle_alpha   90.00
_cell.angle_beta   90.00
_cell.angle_gamma   90.00
#
_symmetry.space_group_name_H-M   'P 1'
#
loop_
_entity.id
_entity.type
_entity.pdbx_description
1 polymer ?
#
loop_
_entity_poly.entity_id
_entity_poly.type
_entity_poly.pdbx_seq_one_letter_code
_entity_poly.pdbx_strand_id
1 'polypeptide(L)' 'MRAWSFSEAEADPDRIMDAALSGGQQRIVTRDGRVVIMVSEGEFQSAQASRKASASPIDRTARPSRPAPSQSE' A
#
# COMPACT_ATOMS: atom_id res chain seq x y z
N MET A 1 -9.28 -7.37 12.06
CA MET A 1 -9.58 -6.54 10.88
C MET A 1 -10.72 -7.21 10.12
N ARG A 2 -11.88 -6.56 10.00
CA ARG A 2 -13.04 -7.10 9.27
C ARG A 2 -12.84 -6.90 7.76
N ALA A 3 -13.19 -7.91 6.97
CA ALA A 3 -13.19 -7.80 5.51
C ALA A 3 -14.62 -7.63 5.00
N TRP A 4 -14.79 -6.73 4.04
CA TRP A 4 -16.03 -6.42 3.34
C TRP A 4 -15.89 -6.89 1.89
N SER A 5 -16.95 -7.44 1.31
CA SER A 5 -17.02 -7.55 -0.15
C SER A 5 -17.23 -6.16 -0.76
N PHE A 6 -16.83 -5.98 -2.02
CA PHE A 6 -17.08 -4.74 -2.73
C PHE A 6 -18.58 -4.39 -2.82
N SER A 7 -19.46 -5.40 -2.95
CA SER A 7 -20.90 -5.15 -2.98
C SER A 7 -21.48 -4.74 -1.63
N GLU A 8 -20.95 -5.23 -0.51
CA GLU A 8 -21.32 -4.70 0.81
C GLU A 8 -20.82 -3.26 1.00
N ALA A 9 -19.62 -2.96 0.50
CA ALA A 9 -19.05 -1.63 0.54
C ALA A 9 -19.79 -0.60 -0.31
N GLU A 10 -20.31 -1.04 -1.45
CA GLU A 10 -21.12 -0.23 -2.36
C GLU A 10 -22.53 0.02 -1.80
N ALA A 11 -23.09 -0.96 -1.09
CA ALA A 11 -24.43 -0.84 -0.52
C ALA A 11 -24.50 0.14 0.67
N ASP A 12 -23.42 0.29 1.42
CA ASP A 12 -23.35 1.16 2.60
C ASP A 12 -21.94 1.78 2.76
N PRO A 13 -21.59 2.77 1.93
CA PRO A 13 -20.26 3.39 1.95
C PRO A 13 -20.00 4.17 3.24
N ASP A 14 -21.04 4.78 3.83
CA ASP A 14 -20.93 5.60 5.05
C ASP A 14 -20.47 4.75 6.23
N ARG A 15 -21.02 3.55 6.39
CA ARG A 15 -20.60 2.61 7.45
C ARG A 15 -19.13 2.21 7.34
N ILE A 16 -18.60 2.10 6.12
CA ILE A 16 -17.19 1.80 5.91
C ILE A 16 -16.32 3.01 6.22
N MET A 17 -16.76 4.21 5.84
CA MET A 17 -16.07 5.46 6.17
C MET A 17 -16.03 5.68 7.69
N ASP A 18 -17.14 5.50 8.41
CA ASP A 18 -17.19 5.61 9.86
C ASP A 18 -16.26 4.59 10.55
N ALA A 19 -16.23 3.37 10.03
CA ALA A 19 -15.32 2.33 10.52
C ALA A 19 -13.84 2.66 10.24
N ALA A 20 -13.54 3.37 9.14
CA ALA A 20 -12.20 3.87 8.82
C ALA A 20 -11.80 5.07 9.69
N LEU A 21 -12.73 6.01 9.94
CA LEU A 21 -12.50 7.22 10.73
C LEU A 21 -12.41 6.94 12.23
N SER A 22 -13.07 5.90 12.74
CA SER A 22 -12.94 5.44 14.13
C SER A 22 -11.58 4.78 14.46
N GLY A 23 -10.63 4.82 13.51
CA GLY A 23 -9.25 4.37 13.71
C GLY A 23 -9.00 2.91 13.32
N GLY A 24 -9.91 2.30 12.56
CA GLY A 24 -9.75 0.93 12.06
C GLY A 24 -9.51 0.88 10.56
N GLN A 25 -8.43 0.25 10.11
CA GLN A 25 -8.25 -0.05 8.68
C GLN A 25 -9.36 -1.01 8.19
N GLN A 26 -9.99 -0.67 7.07
CA GLN A 26 -11.04 -1.49 6.46
C GLN A 26 -10.50 -2.20 5.23
N ARG A 27 -10.73 -3.51 5.16
CA ARG A 27 -10.33 -4.34 4.03
C ARG A 27 -11.53 -4.59 3.13
N ILE A 28 -11.45 -4.21 1.86
CA ILE A 28 -12.50 -4.44 0.86
C ILE A 28 -11.95 -5.40 -0.19
N VAL A 29 -12.65 -6.50 -0.43
CA VAL A 29 -12.31 -7.50 -1.44
C VAL A 29 -13.15 -7.24 -2.69
N THR A 30 -12.48 -6.95 -3.80
CA THR A 30 -13.12 -6.68 -5.09
C THR A 30 -13.53 -7.96 -5.79
N ARG A 31 -14.40 -7.84 -6.80
CA ARG A 31 -14.91 -8.99 -7.57
C ARG A 31 -13.81 -9.76 -8.32
N ASP A 32 -12.73 -9.08 -8.70
CA ASP A 32 -11.54 -9.68 -9.34
C ASP A 32 -10.50 -10.21 -8.32
N GLY A 33 -10.84 -10.25 -7.03
CA GLY A 33 -10.00 -10.80 -5.97
C GLY A 33 -8.90 -9.84 -5.48
N ARG A 34 -8.86 -8.60 -5.96
CA ARG A 34 -7.97 -7.56 -5.41
C ARG A 34 -8.46 -7.15 -4.03
N VAL A 35 -7.53 -6.60 -3.26
CA VAL A 35 -7.79 -6.11 -1.91
C VAL A 35 -7.50 -4.63 -1.89
N VAL A 36 -8.53 -3.84 -1.57
CA VAL A 36 -8.41 -2.41 -1.30
C VAL A 36 -8.40 -2.23 0.21
N ILE A 37 -7.41 -1.48 0.72
CA ILE A 37 -7.36 -1.09 2.13
C ILE A 37 -7.78 0.37 2.20
N MET A 38 -8.83 0.64 2.96
CA MET A 38 -9.28 1.99 3.27
C MET A 38 -8.83 2.35 4.67
N VAL A 39 -8.26 3.55 4.82
CA VAL A 39 -7.73 4.09 6.07
C VAL A 39 -8.13 5.56 6.19
N SER A 40 -8.02 6.14 7.39
CA SER A 40 -8.17 7.58 7.52
C SER A 40 -7.03 8.33 6.81
N GLU A 41 -7.28 9.58 6.41
CA GLU A 41 -6.25 10.40 5.78
C GLU A 41 -5.03 10.58 6.69
N GLY A 42 -5.24 10.78 7.99
CA GLY A 42 -4.17 10.88 8.97
C GLY A 42 -3.28 9.63 9.01
N GLU A 43 -3.89 8.44 9.04
CA GLU A 43 -3.14 7.18 8.97
C GLU A 43 -2.35 7.04 7.67
N PHE A 44 -2.95 7.42 6.53
CA PHE A 44 -2.26 7.40 5.24
C PHE A 44 -1.04 8.32 5.24
N GLN A 45 -1.20 9.56 5.72
CA GLN A 45 -0.10 10.54 5.79
C GLN A 45 1.00 10.07 6.75
N SER A 46 0.65 9.53 7.93
CA SER A 46 1.62 8.95 8.86
C SER A 46 2.40 7.78 8.23
N ALA A 47 1.70 6.86 7.56
CA ALA A 47 2.34 5.73 6.89
C ALA A 47 3.29 6.18 5.75
N GLN A 48 2.91 7.22 5.00
CA GLN A 48 3.77 7.83 3.97
C GLN A 48 5.00 8.50 4.57
N ALA A 49 4.84 9.24 5.67
CA ALA A 49 5.95 9.89 6.36
C ALA A 49 6.96 8.86 6.89
N SER A 50 6.50 7.76 7.47
CA SER A 50 7.36 6.65 7.92
C SER A 50 8.14 6.00 6.77
N ARG A 51 7.55 5.91 5.56
CA ARG A 51 8.25 5.41 4.37
C ARG A 51 9.34 6.36 3.89
N LYS A 52 9.07 7.67 3.89
CA LYS A 52 10.09 8.68 3.54
C LYS A 52 11.23 8.73 4.56
N ALA A 53 10.93 8.53 5.84
CA ALA A 53 11.95 8.53 6.90
C ALA A 53 12.85 7.28 6.92
N SER A 54 12.35 6.14 6.43
CA SER A 54 13.12 4.88 6.35
C SER A 54 13.77 4.63 5.00
N ALA A 55 13.45 5.45 3.99
CA ALA A 55 14.17 5.45 2.73
C ALA A 55 15.54 6.11 2.93
N SER A 56 16.52 5.35 3.43
CA SER A 56 17.92 5.66 3.10
C SER A 56 17.99 5.84 1.58
N PRO A 57 18.56 6.94 1.06
CA PRO A 57 18.73 7.09 -0.37
C PRO A 57 19.47 5.83 -0.83
N ILE A 58 18.85 5.04 -1.71
CA ILE A 58 19.57 3.94 -2.35
C ILE A 58 20.77 4.60 -3.03
N ASP A 59 21.95 4.33 -2.51
CA ASP A 59 23.20 4.79 -3.10
C ASP A 59 23.36 4.07 -4.45
N ARG A 60 22.84 4.71 -5.51
CA ARG A 60 22.98 4.23 -6.88
C ARG A 60 24.44 4.22 -7.35
N THR A 61 25.37 4.78 -6.59
CA THR A 61 26.81 4.76 -6.90
C THR A 61 27.47 3.46 -6.44
N ALA A 62 26.86 2.71 -5.52
CA ALA A 62 27.28 1.37 -5.14
C ALA A 62 26.84 0.30 -6.15
N ARG A 63 26.63 0.66 -7.44
CA ARG A 63 26.44 -0.33 -8.49
C ARG A 63 27.77 -1.08 -8.60
N PRO A 64 27.86 -2.37 -8.24
CA PRO A 64 29.05 -3.15 -8.51
C PRO A 64 29.30 -3.01 -10.01
N SER A 65 30.53 -2.67 -10.39
CA SER A 65 31.00 -2.73 -11.77
C SER A 65 30.77 -4.16 -12.26
N ARG A 66 29.57 -4.43 -12.79
CA ARG A 66 29.26 -5.71 -13.42
C ARG A 66 30.31 -5.84 -14.52
N PRO A 67 31.22 -6.84 -14.47
CA PRO A 67 32.15 -7.03 -15.55
C PRO A 67 31.33 -7.20 -16.83
N ALA A 68 31.71 -6.46 -17.87
CA ALA A 68 31.10 -6.59 -19.18
C ALA A 68 31.14 -8.07 -19.58
N PRO A 69 30.06 -8.65 -20.14
CA PRO A 69 30.14 -9.99 -20.68
C PRO A 69 31.23 -9.99 -21.75
N SER A 70 32.33 -10.68 -21.49
CA SER A 70 33.34 -10.99 -22.50
C SER A 70 32.64 -11.81 -23.57
N GLN A 71 32.39 -11.19 -24.72
CA GLN A 71 31.99 -11.91 -25.93
C GLN A 71 33.22 -12.67 -26.41
N SER A 72 33.32 -13.92 -25.96
CA SER A 72 34.17 -14.93 -26.60
C SER A 72 33.25 -15.78 -27.47
N GLU A 73 33.50 -15.65 -28.77
CA GLU A 73 33.19 -16.49 -29.95
C GLU A 73 31.98 -17.44 -29.91
#